data_AF-A0A518AV59-F1
#
_entry.id   AF-A0A518AV59-F1
#
_cell.length_a   1.000
_cell.length_b   1.000
_cell.length_c   1.000
_cell.angle_alpha   90.00
_cell.angle_beta   90.00
_cell.angle_gamma   90.00
#
_symmetry.space_group_name_H-M   'P 1'
#
loop_
_entity.id
_entity.type
_entity.pdbx_description
1 polymer ?
#
loop_
_entity_poly.entity_id
_entity_poly.type
_entity_poly.pdbx_seq_one_letter_code
_entity_poly.pdbx_strand_id
1 'polypeptide(L)'
;MTPAETFNLLQQEGFLFQSSLTQGLTALRKANDSDSQKGNYYVAFFQLSIGLERLMKTTVIIHHMWRNSFSTPSSDVLRRLGHRLRDLYSHLQSLDGVDDNPLGKIATTSISFDILTVLDSFARSSRYYNLDTLAASTTASNPIDDYKLVMQRILEEDIAQKVVKRTIARQSALATNMSPMVFAVDPAAPNESSHEILTRSLVNPALQELASPHAVYHTVVLIAALKDLIEFVVNSTHSAAQQMGQTQIAVPYMDEFLDFAWLNKSHILKKKRWP
;
A
#
# COMPACT_ATOMS: atom_id res chain seq x y z
N MET A 1 13.21 -2.82 30.27
CA MET A 1 13.71 -3.35 28.99
C MET A 1 15.09 -2.75 28.80
N THR A 2 16.10 -3.56 28.52
CA THR A 2 17.46 -3.08 28.26
C THR A 2 17.55 -2.46 26.85
N PRO A 3 18.49 -1.54 26.59
CA PRO A 3 18.71 -1.00 25.24
C PRO A 3 18.91 -2.10 24.18
N ALA A 4 19.61 -3.18 24.53
CA ALA A 4 19.83 -4.32 23.63
C ALA A 4 18.53 -5.11 23.32
N GLU A 5 17.66 -5.30 24.32
CA GLU A 5 16.35 -5.93 24.10
C GLU A 5 15.48 -5.07 23.19
N THR A 6 15.43 -3.75 23.43
CA THR A 6 14.67 -2.82 22.59
C THR A 6 15.18 -2.82 21.16
N PHE A 7 16.51 -2.81 20.97
CA PHE A 7 17.13 -2.87 19.66
C PHE A 7 16.68 -4.12 18.89
N ASN A 8 16.76 -5.30 19.52
CA ASN A 8 16.38 -6.56 18.89
C ASN A 8 14.88 -6.59 18.51
N LEU A 9 14.00 -6.07 19.37
CA LEU A 9 12.57 -6.01 19.08
C LEU A 9 12.26 -5.06 17.92
N LEU A 10 12.87 -3.87 17.90
CA LEU A 10 12.71 -2.92 16.80
C LEU A 10 13.28 -3.47 15.49
N GLN A 11 14.42 -4.18 15.54
CA GLN A 11 14.99 -4.85 14.39
C GLN A 11 14.05 -5.93 13.83
N GLN A 12 13.42 -6.72 14.69
CA GLN A 12 12.42 -7.70 14.28
C GLN A 12 11.21 -7.04 13.63
N GLU A 13 10.73 -5.93 14.19
CA GLU A 13 9.69 -5.11 13.55
C GLU A 13 10.13 -4.59 12.17
N GLY A 14 11.40 -4.19 12.03
CA GLY A 14 12.08 -3.86 10.78
C GLY A 14 11.85 -4.91 9.69
N PHE A 15 12.23 -6.15 9.98
CA PHE A 15 12.05 -7.27 9.06
C PHE A 15 10.58 -7.59 8.77
N LEU A 16 9.70 -7.45 9.78
CA LEU A 16 8.27 -7.73 9.63
C LEU A 16 7.60 -6.74 8.68
N PHE A 17 7.77 -5.42 8.87
CA PHE A 17 7.17 -4.46 7.95
C PHE A 17 7.83 -4.51 6.57
N GLN A 18 9.16 -4.73 6.48
CA GLN A 18 9.84 -4.85 5.19
C GLN A 18 9.25 -5.99 4.37
N SER A 19 9.21 -7.21 4.94
CA SER A 19 8.72 -8.39 4.25
C SER A 19 7.25 -8.29 3.84
N SER A 20 6.40 -7.71 4.69
CA SER A 20 5.00 -7.43 4.36
C SER A 20 4.87 -6.41 3.23
N LEU A 21 5.61 -5.29 3.28
CA LEU A 21 5.55 -4.27 2.24
C LEU A 21 6.01 -4.82 0.88
N THR A 22 7.12 -5.55 0.82
CA THR A 22 7.66 -6.03 -0.46
C THR A 22 6.83 -7.17 -1.07
N GLN A 23 6.30 -8.08 -0.25
CA GLN A 23 5.33 -9.08 -0.71
C GLN A 23 4.04 -8.42 -1.21
N GLY A 24 3.56 -7.41 -0.48
CA GLY A 24 2.40 -6.62 -0.86
C GLY A 24 2.58 -5.91 -2.20
N LEU A 25 3.70 -5.22 -2.40
CA LEU A 25 4.04 -4.54 -3.67
C LEU A 25 4.18 -5.54 -4.84
N THR A 26 4.75 -6.72 -4.59
CA THR A 26 4.87 -7.77 -5.60
C THR A 26 3.52 -8.35 -6.00
N ALA A 27 2.64 -8.60 -5.02
CA ALA A 27 1.28 -9.05 -5.28
C ALA A 27 0.48 -7.98 -6.02
N LEU A 28 0.57 -6.71 -5.60
CA LEU A 28 -0.11 -5.59 -6.23
C LEU A 28 0.28 -5.46 -7.70
N ARG A 29 1.59 -5.61 -8.00
CA ARG A 29 2.11 -5.57 -9.38
C ARG A 29 1.55 -6.67 -10.28
N LYS A 30 1.17 -7.81 -9.71
CA LYS A 30 0.63 -8.98 -10.44
C LYS A 30 -0.89 -9.04 -10.46
N ALA A 31 -1.55 -8.28 -9.59
CA ALA A 31 -2.99 -8.33 -9.44
C ALA A 31 -3.70 -7.85 -10.72
N ASN A 32 -4.70 -8.64 -11.14
CA ASN A 32 -5.64 -8.30 -12.19
C ASN A 32 -6.90 -9.15 -12.03
N ASP A 33 -7.93 -8.84 -12.81
CA ASP A 33 -9.27 -9.45 -12.74
C ASP A 33 -9.35 -10.85 -13.35
N SER A 34 -8.26 -11.42 -13.88
CA SER A 34 -8.27 -12.82 -14.26
C SER A 34 -8.39 -13.72 -13.02
N ASP A 35 -9.12 -14.83 -13.14
CA ASP A 35 -9.41 -15.73 -12.02
C ASP A 35 -8.14 -16.20 -11.28
N SER A 36 -7.06 -16.43 -12.02
CA SER A 36 -5.77 -16.86 -11.45
C SER A 36 -5.02 -15.76 -10.68
N GLN A 37 -5.32 -14.49 -10.93
CA GLN A 37 -4.58 -13.35 -10.36
C GLN A 37 -5.41 -12.47 -9.43
N LYS A 38 -6.74 -12.64 -9.39
CA LYS A 38 -7.64 -11.89 -8.48
C LYS A 38 -7.26 -12.08 -7.02
N GLY A 39 -6.77 -13.26 -6.64
CA GLY A 39 -6.25 -13.55 -5.31
C GLY A 39 -5.09 -12.62 -4.89
N ASN A 40 -4.31 -12.11 -5.85
CA ASN A 40 -3.21 -11.19 -5.55
C ASN A 40 -3.69 -9.84 -5.03
N TYR A 41 -4.92 -9.38 -5.35
CA TYR A 41 -5.46 -8.17 -4.74
C TYR A 41 -5.57 -8.33 -3.23
N TYR A 42 -6.15 -9.44 -2.77
CA TYR A 42 -6.27 -9.71 -1.34
C TYR A 42 -4.89 -9.84 -0.69
N VAL A 43 -3.98 -10.63 -1.27
CA VAL A 43 -2.60 -10.74 -0.76
C VAL A 43 -1.95 -9.37 -0.66
N ALA A 44 -2.08 -8.53 -1.69
CA ALA A 44 -1.55 -7.18 -1.69
C ALA A 44 -2.15 -6.34 -0.56
N PHE A 45 -3.49 -6.27 -0.46
CA PHE A 45 -4.17 -5.44 0.52
C PHE A 45 -3.87 -5.88 1.95
N PHE A 46 -3.85 -7.19 2.21
CA PHE A 46 -3.47 -7.75 3.51
C PHE A 46 -2.04 -7.34 3.89
N GLN A 47 -1.09 -7.63 3.02
CA GLN A 47 0.33 -7.43 3.31
C GLN A 47 0.68 -5.94 3.40
N LEU A 48 0.16 -5.10 2.50
CA LEU A 48 0.39 -3.66 2.54
C LEU A 48 -0.25 -3.01 3.77
N SER A 49 -1.48 -3.39 4.13
CA SER A 49 -2.14 -2.84 5.32
C SER A 49 -1.36 -3.18 6.59
N ILE A 50 -0.93 -4.44 6.75
CA ILE A 50 -0.13 -4.88 7.91
C ILE A 50 1.24 -4.20 7.92
N GLY A 51 1.92 -4.14 6.77
CA GLY A 51 3.24 -3.53 6.66
C GLY A 51 3.22 -2.04 6.98
N LEU A 52 2.25 -1.29 6.43
CA LEU A 52 2.07 0.13 6.72
C LEU A 52 1.69 0.37 8.19
N GLU A 53 0.77 -0.42 8.76
CA GLU A 53 0.40 -0.31 10.18
C GLU A 53 1.63 -0.47 11.09
N ARG A 54 2.42 -1.52 10.86
CA ARG A 54 3.63 -1.81 11.64
C ARG A 54 4.67 -0.72 11.49
N LEU A 55 4.97 -0.29 10.27
CA LEU A 55 5.90 0.82 10.01
C LEU A 55 5.47 2.10 10.74
N MET A 56 4.20 2.47 10.63
CA MET A 56 3.68 3.68 11.28
C MET A 56 3.73 3.57 12.81
N LYS A 57 3.32 2.45 13.39
CA LYS A 57 3.39 2.23 14.85
C LYS A 57 4.82 2.22 15.36
N THR A 58 5.75 1.61 14.64
CA THR A 58 7.18 1.63 14.97
C THR A 58 7.72 3.06 14.94
N THR A 59 7.32 3.87 13.95
CA THR A 59 7.68 5.29 13.89
C THR A 59 7.16 6.06 15.12
N VAL A 60 5.91 5.81 15.55
CA VAL A 60 5.35 6.41 16.77
C VAL A 60 6.11 5.97 18.03
N ILE A 61 6.48 4.70 18.13
CA ILE A 61 7.26 4.18 19.27
C ILE A 61 8.59 4.91 19.38
N ILE A 62 9.31 5.06 18.28
CA ILE A 62 10.63 5.70 18.27
C ILE A 62 10.49 7.20 18.55
N HIS A 63 9.46 7.86 18.01
CA HIS A 63 9.19 9.26 18.34
C HIS A 63 8.89 9.45 19.82
N HIS A 64 8.09 8.55 20.41
CA HIS A 64 7.84 8.58 21.84
C HIS A 64 9.13 8.40 22.65
N MET A 65 10.00 7.47 22.27
CA MET A 65 11.31 7.28 22.91
C MET A 65 12.15 8.55 22.84
N TRP A 66 12.21 9.22 21.68
CA TRP A 66 12.90 10.50 21.53
C TRP A 66 12.41 11.56 22.51
N ARG A 67 11.08 11.68 22.68
CA ARG A 67 10.46 12.72 23.51
C ARG A 67 10.42 12.40 25.01
N ASN A 68 10.61 11.13 25.39
CA ASN A 68 10.38 10.66 26.77
C ASN A 68 11.61 9.94 27.34
N SER A 69 12.81 10.50 27.16
CA SER A 69 14.05 9.97 27.75
C SER A 69 14.28 8.48 27.44
N PHE A 70 13.97 8.07 26.20
CA PHE A 70 14.16 6.72 25.68
C PHE A 70 13.27 5.64 26.31
N SER A 71 12.23 6.01 27.06
CA SER A 71 11.23 5.05 27.52
C SER A 71 10.31 4.62 26.36
N THR A 72 9.96 3.33 26.30
CA THR A 72 8.95 2.84 25.37
C THR A 72 7.55 3.27 25.81
N PRO A 73 6.61 3.52 24.87
CA PRO A 73 5.24 3.85 25.23
C PRO A 73 4.56 2.67 25.94
N SER A 74 3.57 2.96 26.78
CA SER A 74 2.75 1.91 27.37
C SER A 74 1.89 1.21 26.32
N SER A 75 1.49 -0.03 26.59
CA SER A 75 0.58 -0.80 25.72
C SER A 75 -0.74 -0.07 25.48
N ASP A 76 -1.20 0.74 26.44
CA ASP A 76 -2.40 1.56 26.30
C ASP A 76 -2.26 2.67 25.25
N VAL A 77 -1.07 3.28 25.12
CA VAL A 77 -0.82 4.29 24.07
C VAL A 77 -0.94 3.64 22.69
N LEU A 78 -0.31 2.48 22.49
CA LEU A 78 -0.37 1.76 21.22
C LEU A 78 -1.77 1.24 20.91
N ARG A 79 -2.52 0.81 21.92
CA ARG A 79 -3.90 0.35 21.78
C ARG A 79 -4.84 1.49 21.37
N ARG A 80 -4.65 2.70 21.90
CA ARG A 80 -5.46 3.88 21.56
C ARG A 80 -5.27 4.33 20.11
N LEU A 81 -4.10 4.12 19.53
CA LEU A 81 -3.83 4.40 18.12
C LEU A 81 -4.61 3.46 17.17
N GLY A 82 -5.10 2.32 17.67
CA GLY A 82 -5.97 1.41 16.93
C GLY A 82 -5.29 0.74 15.72
N HIS A 83 -6.12 0.26 14.78
CA HIS A 83 -5.70 -0.37 13.52
C HIS A 83 -6.10 0.46 12.29
N ARG A 84 -6.38 1.76 12.50
CA ARG A 84 -6.86 2.65 11.45
C ARG A 84 -5.66 3.32 10.80
N LEU A 85 -5.36 2.96 9.56
CA LEU A 85 -4.17 3.43 8.85
C LEU A 85 -4.21 4.94 8.65
N ARG A 86 -5.38 5.51 8.34
CA ARG A 86 -5.50 6.97 8.15
C ARG A 86 -5.34 7.75 9.45
N ASP A 87 -5.79 7.20 10.56
CA ASP A 87 -5.61 7.84 11.88
C ASP A 87 -4.15 7.81 12.30
N LEU A 88 -3.48 6.67 12.09
CA LEU A 88 -2.03 6.56 12.29
C LEU A 88 -1.27 7.56 11.42
N TYR A 89 -1.63 7.65 10.15
CA TYR A 89 -1.03 8.58 9.20
C TYR A 89 -1.23 10.04 9.64
N SER A 90 -2.44 10.42 10.06
CA SER A 90 -2.76 11.77 10.54
C SER A 90 -2.05 12.09 11.86
N HIS A 91 -1.89 11.11 12.74
CA HIS A 91 -1.10 11.25 13.96
C HIS A 91 0.38 11.47 13.62
N LEU A 92 0.92 10.72 12.66
CA LEU A 92 2.31 10.90 12.19
C LEU A 92 2.54 12.26 11.53
N GLN A 93 1.54 12.79 10.80
CA GLN A 93 1.60 14.14 10.22
C GLN A 93 1.66 15.25 11.29
N SER A 94 1.12 14.99 12.48
CA SER A 94 1.03 15.96 13.57
C SER A 94 2.05 15.70 14.70
N LEU A 95 3.12 14.95 14.43
CA LEU A 95 4.18 14.73 15.42
C LEU A 95 4.90 16.04 15.78
N ASP A 96 4.91 16.35 17.07
CA ASP A 96 5.65 17.49 17.60
C ASP A 96 7.16 17.35 17.37
N GLY A 97 7.81 18.46 17.02
CA GLY A 97 9.27 18.53 16.81
C GLY A 97 9.75 18.02 15.45
N VAL A 98 8.85 17.68 14.53
CA VAL A 98 9.18 17.33 13.14
C VAL A 98 8.83 18.51 12.23
N ASP A 99 9.75 19.46 12.09
CA ASP A 99 9.60 20.57 11.14
C ASP A 99 9.70 20.05 9.70
N ASP A 100 8.86 20.56 8.77
CA ASP A 100 8.72 20.06 7.38
C ASP A 100 8.45 18.55 7.29
N ASN A 101 7.43 18.08 8.02
CA ASN A 101 7.04 16.66 8.03
C ASN A 101 6.86 16.10 6.60
N PRO A 102 7.62 15.07 6.18
CA PRO A 102 7.56 14.51 4.82
C PRO A 102 6.17 14.05 4.41
N LEU A 103 5.35 13.61 5.36
CA LEU A 103 3.98 13.19 5.10
C LEU A 103 3.06 14.36 4.69
N GLY A 104 3.41 15.60 5.06
CA GLY A 104 2.68 16.79 4.61
C GLY A 104 2.80 17.06 3.11
N LYS A 105 3.77 16.44 2.43
CA LYS A 105 4.00 16.58 0.98
C LYS A 105 3.03 15.74 0.16
N ILE A 106 2.35 14.77 0.77
CA ILE A 106 1.33 13.96 0.10
C ILE A 106 -0.03 14.64 0.28
N ALA A 107 -0.53 15.22 -0.82
CA ALA A 107 -1.85 15.81 -0.83
C ALA A 107 -2.93 14.75 -0.56
N THR A 108 -3.97 15.12 0.19
CA THR A 108 -5.15 14.26 0.44
C THR A 108 -5.92 13.93 -0.84
N THR A 109 -5.74 14.74 -1.89
CA THR A 109 -6.28 14.51 -3.24
C THR A 109 -5.36 13.67 -4.11
N SER A 110 -4.21 13.18 -3.63
CA SER A 110 -3.29 12.39 -4.44
C SER A 110 -3.73 10.93 -4.56
N ILE A 111 -3.34 10.27 -5.66
CA ILE A 111 -3.55 8.82 -5.85
C ILE A 111 -2.90 8.01 -4.71
N SER A 112 -1.75 8.45 -4.18
CA SER A 112 -1.10 7.81 -3.04
C SER A 112 -1.99 7.82 -1.79
N PHE A 113 -2.73 8.90 -1.55
CA PHE A 113 -3.67 8.99 -0.43
C PHE A 113 -4.96 8.20 -0.67
N ASP A 114 -5.42 8.10 -1.92
CA ASP A 114 -6.53 7.22 -2.28
C ASP A 114 -6.19 5.75 -2.00
N ILE A 115 -4.97 5.30 -2.36
CA ILE A 115 -4.48 3.96 -2.04
C ILE A 115 -4.50 3.72 -0.53
N LEU A 116 -3.99 4.66 0.28
CA LEU A 116 -4.03 4.57 1.74
C LEU A 116 -5.48 4.43 2.25
N THR A 117 -6.42 5.15 1.64
CA THR A 117 -7.84 5.10 2.00
C THR A 117 -8.48 3.75 1.69
N VAL A 118 -8.17 3.16 0.53
CA VAL A 118 -8.63 1.80 0.18
C VAL A 118 -8.08 0.78 1.17
N LEU A 119 -6.79 0.85 1.51
CA LEU A 119 -6.15 -0.06 2.47
C LEU A 119 -6.74 0.10 3.89
N ASP A 120 -7.05 1.33 4.32
CA ASP A 120 -7.71 1.61 5.61
C ASP A 120 -9.10 0.96 5.67
N SER A 121 -9.92 1.17 4.64
CA SER A 121 -11.26 0.55 4.53
C SER A 121 -11.17 -0.98 4.51
N PHE A 122 -10.20 -1.52 3.76
CA PHE A 122 -9.94 -2.95 3.70
C PHE A 122 -9.58 -3.54 5.07
N ALA A 123 -8.65 -2.91 5.78
CA ALA A 123 -8.21 -3.37 7.09
C ALA A 123 -9.35 -3.40 8.12
N ARG A 124 -10.32 -2.48 8.02
CA ARG A 124 -11.40 -2.29 8.99
C ARG A 124 -12.59 -3.22 8.79
N SER A 125 -13.13 -3.28 7.58
CA SER A 125 -14.49 -3.79 7.37
C SER A 125 -14.64 -4.70 6.16
N SER A 126 -13.74 -4.63 5.18
CA SER A 126 -13.89 -5.43 3.96
C SER A 126 -12.89 -6.57 3.82
N ARG A 127 -12.07 -6.80 4.86
CA ARG A 127 -11.21 -7.98 5.03
C ARG A 127 -11.97 -9.31 4.87
N TYR A 128 -13.17 -9.39 5.45
CA TYR A 128 -14.03 -10.56 5.41
C TYR A 128 -15.25 -10.33 4.51
N TYR A 129 -15.20 -9.34 3.61
CA TYR A 129 -16.33 -8.95 2.75
C TYR A 129 -17.03 -10.14 2.10
N ASN A 130 -16.26 -11.10 1.56
CA ASN A 130 -16.85 -12.29 0.95
C ASN A 130 -17.60 -13.16 1.96
N LEU A 131 -17.04 -13.38 3.16
CA LEU A 131 -17.69 -14.17 4.21
C LEU A 131 -18.93 -13.46 4.77
N ASP A 132 -18.82 -12.16 5.02
CA ASP A 132 -19.94 -11.34 5.52
C ASP A 132 -21.07 -11.26 4.49
N THR A 133 -20.73 -11.18 3.20
CA THR A 133 -21.72 -11.17 2.11
C THR A 133 -22.42 -12.52 1.98
N LEU A 134 -21.67 -13.63 2.11
CA LEU A 134 -22.26 -14.97 2.18
C LEU A 134 -23.14 -15.16 3.41
N ALA A 135 -22.81 -14.51 4.53
CA ALA A 135 -23.61 -14.49 5.76
C ALA A 135 -24.76 -13.46 5.75
N ALA A 136 -24.97 -12.75 4.63
CA ALA A 136 -25.97 -11.69 4.45
C ALA A 136 -25.87 -10.54 5.48
N SER A 137 -24.68 -10.29 6.04
CA SER A 137 -24.45 -9.30 7.11
C SER A 137 -23.71 -8.03 6.64
N THR A 138 -23.56 -7.82 5.33
CA THR A 138 -22.68 -6.77 4.80
C THR A 138 -23.36 -5.39 4.63
N THR A 139 -22.69 -4.36 5.14
CA THR A 139 -22.90 -2.94 4.78
C THR A 139 -21.66 -2.30 4.11
N ALA A 140 -20.55 -3.05 4.00
CA ALA A 140 -19.28 -2.58 3.45
C ALA A 140 -19.21 -2.69 1.91
N SER A 141 -18.43 -1.81 1.27
CA SER A 141 -18.12 -1.88 -0.17
C SER A 141 -17.11 -3.01 -0.47
N ASN A 142 -17.14 -3.53 -1.69
CA ASN A 142 -16.16 -4.49 -2.19
C ASN A 142 -14.80 -3.80 -2.36
N PRO A 143 -13.73 -4.27 -1.69
CA PRO A 143 -12.43 -3.59 -1.70
C PRO A 143 -11.78 -3.57 -3.08
N ILE A 144 -12.07 -4.56 -3.94
CA ILE A 144 -11.56 -4.58 -5.31
C ILE A 144 -12.24 -3.50 -6.15
N ASP A 145 -13.54 -3.25 -5.93
CA ASP A 145 -14.27 -2.23 -6.68
C ASP A 145 -13.83 -0.82 -6.26
N ASP A 146 -13.61 -0.59 -4.95
CA ASP A 146 -13.01 0.66 -4.45
C ASP A 146 -11.62 0.87 -5.07
N TYR A 147 -10.80 -0.18 -5.14
CA TYR A 147 -9.48 -0.11 -5.76
C TYR A 147 -9.52 0.12 -7.28
N LYS A 148 -10.55 -0.37 -7.98
CA LYS A 148 -10.73 -0.13 -9.42
C LYS A 148 -10.92 1.35 -9.74
N LEU A 149 -11.53 2.14 -8.83
CA LEU A 149 -11.63 3.59 -8.99
C LEU A 149 -10.25 4.25 -8.97
N VAL A 150 -9.35 3.79 -8.09
CA VAL A 150 -7.94 4.24 -8.08
C VAL A 150 -7.24 3.88 -9.39
N MET A 151 -7.45 2.66 -9.89
CA MET A 151 -6.85 2.21 -11.15
C MET A 151 -7.37 3.02 -12.36
N GLN A 152 -8.65 3.38 -12.36
CA GLN A 152 -9.22 4.26 -13.37
C GLN A 152 -8.54 5.64 -13.33
N ARG A 153 -8.41 6.23 -12.14
CA ARG A 153 -7.77 7.52 -11.97
C ARG A 153 -6.31 7.52 -12.45
N ILE A 154 -5.58 6.43 -12.22
CA ILE A 154 -4.23 6.21 -12.76
C ILE A 154 -4.21 6.20 -14.29
N LEU A 155 -5.18 5.52 -14.93
CA LEU A 155 -5.30 5.49 -16.40
C LEU A 155 -5.58 6.88 -16.97
N GLU A 156 -6.28 7.72 -16.22
CA GLU A 156 -6.66 9.08 -16.61
C GLU A 156 -5.51 10.08 -16.45
N GLU A 157 -4.87 10.09 -15.27
CA GLU A 157 -3.90 11.11 -14.87
C GLU A 157 -2.46 10.76 -15.25
N ASP A 158 -2.10 9.48 -15.18
CA ASP A 158 -0.70 9.06 -15.07
C ASP A 158 -0.18 8.39 -16.37
N ILE A 159 -1.10 8.04 -17.27
CA ILE A 159 -0.83 7.35 -18.52
C ILE A 159 -1.35 8.18 -19.70
N ALA A 160 -0.52 8.33 -20.74
CA ALA A 160 -0.91 9.05 -21.93
C ALA A 160 -2.14 8.42 -22.59
N GLN A 161 -3.20 9.21 -22.81
CA GLN A 161 -4.49 8.74 -23.35
C GLN A 161 -4.37 8.04 -24.71
N LYS A 162 -3.36 8.38 -25.51
CA LYS A 162 -3.04 7.68 -26.76
C LYS A 162 -2.69 6.20 -26.52
N VAL A 163 -1.97 5.90 -25.44
CA VAL A 163 -1.58 4.53 -25.06
C VAL A 163 -2.82 3.76 -24.61
N VAL A 164 -3.65 4.34 -23.72
CA VAL A 164 -4.90 3.74 -23.26
C VAL A 164 -5.82 3.39 -24.43
N LYS A 165 -6.11 4.36 -25.31
CA LYS A 165 -6.95 4.15 -26.50
C LYS A 165 -6.39 3.10 -27.44
N ARG A 166 -5.07 3.07 -27.65
CA ARG A 166 -4.41 2.05 -28.48
C ARG A 166 -4.55 0.66 -27.87
N THR A 167 -4.41 0.52 -26.55
CA THR A 167 -4.60 -0.74 -25.85
C THR A 167 -6.03 -1.24 -26.00
N ILE A 168 -7.03 -0.38 -25.76
CA ILE A 168 -8.45 -0.72 -25.95
C ILE A 168 -8.69 -1.18 -27.39
N ALA A 169 -8.31 -0.37 -28.38
CA ALA A 169 -8.53 -0.70 -29.79
C ALA A 169 -7.90 -2.03 -30.18
N ARG A 170 -6.69 -2.33 -29.69
CA ARG A 170 -6.01 -3.59 -29.95
C ARG A 170 -6.76 -4.78 -29.35
N GLN A 171 -7.19 -4.69 -28.10
CA GLN A 171 -7.90 -5.79 -27.43
C GLN A 171 -9.31 -5.98 -27.98
N SER A 172 -10.02 -4.91 -28.32
CA SER A 172 -11.32 -4.99 -28.99
C SER A 172 -11.19 -5.63 -30.37
N ALA A 173 -10.18 -5.27 -31.16
CA ALA A 173 -9.95 -5.93 -32.46
C ALA A 173 -9.65 -7.43 -32.31
N LEU A 174 -8.91 -7.81 -31.27
CA LEU A 174 -8.68 -9.22 -30.95
C LEU A 174 -10.00 -9.93 -30.60
N ALA A 175 -10.85 -9.31 -29.76
CA ALA A 175 -12.17 -9.84 -29.42
C ALA A 175 -13.06 -10.02 -30.66
N THR A 176 -13.08 -9.05 -31.58
CA THR A 176 -13.83 -9.14 -32.84
C THR A 176 -13.36 -10.32 -33.69
N ASN A 177 -12.05 -10.52 -33.82
CA ASN A 177 -11.50 -11.63 -34.59
C ASN A 177 -11.77 -13.00 -33.95
N MET A 178 -11.84 -13.06 -32.61
CA MET A 178 -12.12 -14.29 -31.86
C MET A 178 -13.61 -14.61 -31.76
N SER A 179 -14.49 -13.60 -31.83
CA SER A 179 -15.93 -13.73 -31.61
C SER A 179 -16.63 -14.80 -32.47
N PRO A 180 -16.24 -15.07 -33.73
CA PRO A 180 -16.85 -16.15 -34.51
C PRO A 180 -16.50 -17.56 -34.02
N MET A 181 -15.45 -17.71 -33.22
CA MET A 181 -14.90 -18.99 -32.77
C MET A 181 -15.09 -19.25 -31.27
N VAL A 182 -15.45 -18.22 -30.50
CA VAL A 182 -15.52 -18.26 -29.04
C VAL A 182 -16.88 -17.75 -28.58
N PHE A 183 -17.52 -18.51 -27.70
CA PHE A 183 -18.73 -18.09 -27.00
C PHE A 183 -18.40 -17.81 -25.54
N ALA A 184 -18.57 -16.56 -25.11
CA ALA A 184 -18.31 -16.11 -23.75
C ALA A 184 -19.64 -15.89 -23.02
N VAL A 185 -19.69 -16.32 -21.75
CA VAL A 185 -20.86 -16.20 -20.89
C VAL A 185 -20.41 -15.69 -19.53
N ASP A 186 -21.14 -14.72 -19.00
CA ASP A 186 -21.00 -14.26 -17.62
C ASP A 186 -22.36 -14.38 -16.92
N PRO A 187 -22.51 -15.29 -15.95
CA PRO A 187 -23.75 -15.44 -15.18
C PRO A 187 -24.19 -14.16 -14.45
N ALA A 188 -23.26 -13.25 -14.16
CA ALA A 188 -23.56 -11.98 -13.50
C ALA A 188 -24.06 -10.89 -14.47
N ALA A 189 -23.96 -11.10 -15.79
CA ALA A 189 -24.36 -10.15 -16.81
C ALA A 189 -25.18 -10.82 -17.93
N PRO A 190 -26.39 -11.35 -17.61
CA PRO A 190 -27.16 -12.17 -18.55
C PRO A 190 -27.67 -11.40 -19.79
N ASN A 191 -27.66 -10.06 -19.73
CA ASN A 191 -28.12 -9.20 -20.82
C ASN A 191 -26.97 -8.76 -21.75
N GLU A 192 -25.71 -9.06 -21.43
CA GLU A 192 -24.58 -8.74 -22.31
C GLU A 192 -24.43 -9.82 -23.39
N SER A 193 -24.12 -9.39 -24.61
CA SER A 193 -23.80 -10.32 -25.69
C SER A 193 -22.45 -11.01 -25.45
N SER A 194 -22.28 -12.21 -26.00
CA SER A 194 -20.99 -12.93 -25.97
C SER A 194 -19.82 -12.07 -26.48
N HIS A 195 -20.06 -11.21 -27.47
CA HIS A 195 -19.04 -10.32 -28.00
C HIS A 195 -18.61 -9.24 -27.00
N GLU A 196 -19.58 -8.64 -26.29
CA GLU A 196 -19.31 -7.63 -25.25
C GLU A 196 -18.57 -8.25 -24.07
N ILE A 197 -19.00 -9.43 -23.61
CA ILE A 197 -18.34 -10.17 -22.53
C ILE A 197 -16.90 -10.50 -22.90
N LEU A 198 -16.67 -11.04 -24.11
CA LEU A 198 -15.32 -11.32 -24.60
C LEU A 198 -14.46 -10.06 -24.68
N THR A 199 -15.03 -8.96 -25.20
CA THR A 199 -14.33 -7.67 -25.30
C THR A 199 -13.90 -7.17 -23.93
N ARG A 200 -14.80 -7.12 -22.93
CA ARG A 200 -14.44 -6.66 -21.59
C ARG A 200 -13.42 -7.58 -20.92
N SER A 201 -13.51 -8.89 -21.17
CA SER A 201 -12.61 -9.90 -20.59
C SER A 201 -11.18 -9.78 -21.12
N LEU A 202 -10.99 -9.23 -22.32
CA LEU A 202 -9.66 -8.93 -22.88
C LEU A 202 -9.19 -7.51 -22.55
N VAL A 203 -10.09 -6.54 -22.58
CA VAL A 203 -9.76 -5.12 -22.34
C VAL A 203 -9.40 -4.86 -20.88
N ASN A 204 -10.21 -5.34 -19.93
CA ASN A 204 -10.04 -4.98 -18.52
C ASN A 204 -8.70 -5.45 -17.94
N PRO A 205 -8.27 -6.72 -18.11
CA PRO A 205 -6.96 -7.15 -17.62
C PRO A 205 -5.80 -6.38 -18.27
N ALA A 206 -5.92 -6.01 -19.56
CA ALA A 206 -4.89 -5.23 -20.25
C ALA A 206 -4.76 -3.80 -19.71
N LEU A 207 -5.88 -3.16 -19.38
CA LEU A 207 -5.88 -1.84 -18.72
C LEU A 207 -5.33 -1.92 -17.30
N GLN A 208 -5.67 -2.97 -16.55
CA GLN A 208 -5.11 -3.20 -15.22
C GLN A 208 -3.61 -3.46 -15.27
N GLU A 209 -3.13 -4.25 -16.24
CA GLU A 209 -1.70 -4.47 -16.42
C GLU A 209 -0.96 -3.17 -16.71
N LEU A 210 -1.58 -2.25 -17.46
CA LEU A 210 -1.05 -0.92 -17.77
C LEU A 210 -0.97 -0.01 -16.53
N ALA A 211 -2.01 -0.02 -15.69
CA ALA A 211 -2.09 0.81 -14.48
C ALA A 211 -1.30 0.25 -13.29
N SER A 212 -1.12 -1.07 -13.19
CA SER A 212 -0.49 -1.72 -12.03
C SER A 212 0.91 -1.20 -11.65
N PRO A 213 1.83 -0.86 -12.59
CA PRO A 213 3.14 -0.35 -12.22
C PRO A 213 3.05 1.06 -11.62
N HIS A 214 2.09 1.86 -12.07
CA HIS A 214 1.83 3.19 -11.56
C HIS A 214 1.19 3.14 -10.17
N ALA A 215 0.27 2.20 -9.93
CA ALA A 215 -0.27 1.98 -8.59
C ALA A 215 0.84 1.60 -7.60
N VAL A 216 1.73 0.70 -8.00
CA VAL A 216 2.94 0.36 -7.23
C VAL A 216 3.81 1.59 -6.98
N TYR A 217 4.02 2.44 -7.99
CA TYR A 217 4.73 3.70 -7.82
C TYR A 217 4.10 4.60 -6.76
N HIS A 218 2.78 4.80 -6.80
CA HIS A 218 2.08 5.62 -5.80
C HIS A 218 2.13 5.02 -4.38
N THR A 219 2.10 3.69 -4.25
CA THR A 219 2.33 3.03 -2.95
C THR A 219 3.77 3.25 -2.47
N VAL A 220 4.76 3.21 -3.38
CA VAL A 220 6.17 3.48 -3.02
C VAL A 220 6.40 4.93 -2.65
N VAL A 221 5.69 5.88 -3.25
CA VAL A 221 5.70 7.30 -2.83
C VAL A 221 5.26 7.44 -1.37
N LEU A 222 4.19 6.72 -0.98
CA LEU A 222 3.74 6.69 0.42
C LEU A 222 4.80 6.08 1.35
N ILE A 223 5.39 4.94 0.96
CA ILE A 223 6.42 4.26 1.76
C ILE A 223 7.69 5.12 1.88
N ALA A 224 8.08 5.83 0.81
CA ALA A 224 9.23 6.72 0.83
C ALA A 224 9.03 7.89 1.78
N ALA A 225 7.85 8.52 1.80
CA ALA A 225 7.57 9.58 2.77
C ALA A 225 7.60 9.07 4.22
N LEU A 226 7.17 7.82 4.46
CA LEU A 226 7.30 7.16 5.76
C LEU A 226 8.76 6.80 6.09
N LYS A 227 9.57 6.43 5.07
CA LYS A 227 11.02 6.22 5.22
C LYS A 227 11.71 7.50 5.69
N ASP A 228 11.46 8.61 5.01
CA ASP A 228 12.05 9.90 5.36
C ASP A 228 11.67 10.31 6.80
N LEU A 229 10.42 10.05 7.20
CA LEU A 229 9.96 10.34 8.56
C LEU A 229 10.63 9.44 9.61
N ILE A 230 10.70 8.11 9.39
CA ILE A 230 11.33 7.22 10.37
C ILE A 230 12.84 7.48 10.47
N GLU A 231 13.50 7.79 9.36
CA GLU A 231 14.91 8.21 9.33
C GLU A 231 15.11 9.46 10.21
N PHE A 232 14.28 10.49 10.02
CA PHE A 232 14.33 11.71 10.82
C PHE A 232 14.19 11.41 12.33
N VAL A 233 13.20 10.60 12.70
CA VAL A 233 12.90 10.28 14.09
C VAL A 233 14.01 9.42 14.72
N VAL A 234 14.59 8.48 13.97
CA VAL A 234 15.73 7.67 14.40
C VAL A 234 16.96 8.55 14.63
N ASN A 235 17.33 9.38 13.66
CA ASN A 235 18.47 10.29 13.75
C ASN A 235 18.33 11.27 14.93
N SER A 236 17.11 11.76 15.16
CA SER A 236 16.80 12.63 16.30
C SER A 236 16.94 11.90 17.64
N THR A 237 16.51 10.63 17.69
CA THR A 237 16.69 9.77 18.87
C THR A 237 18.17 9.52 19.16
N HIS A 238 18.96 9.17 18.15
CA HIS A 238 20.40 8.94 18.29
C HIS A 238 21.14 10.21 18.74
N SER A 239 20.81 11.36 18.15
CA SER A 239 21.40 12.65 18.52
C SER A 239 21.12 13.01 19.98
N ALA A 240 19.87 12.82 20.43
CA ALA A 240 19.50 13.04 21.83
C ALA A 240 20.25 12.08 22.77
N ALA A 241 20.40 10.81 22.38
CA ALA A 241 21.08 9.81 23.20
C ALA A 241 22.57 10.15 23.39
N GLN A 242 23.23 10.62 22.32
CA GLN A 242 24.62 11.09 22.35
C GLN A 242 24.78 12.31 23.27
N GLN A 243 23.86 13.28 23.20
CA GLN A 243 23.88 14.46 24.08
C GLN A 243 23.71 14.11 25.56
N MET A 244 22.97 13.05 25.86
CA MET A 244 22.81 12.52 27.23
C MET A 244 23.95 11.56 27.65
N GLY A 245 24.97 11.37 26.82
CA GLY A 245 26.12 10.52 27.11
C GLY A 245 25.80 9.01 27.12
N GLN A 246 24.72 8.57 26.46
CA GLN A 246 24.42 7.15 26.33
C GLN A 246 25.41 6.47 25.39
N THR A 247 25.99 5.36 25.84
CA THR A 247 26.97 4.58 25.06
C THR A 247 26.34 3.43 24.28
N GLN A 248 25.08 3.08 24.57
CA GLN A 248 24.35 2.00 23.90
C GLN A 248 23.22 2.57 23.05
N ILE A 249 23.13 2.12 21.80
CA ILE A 249 22.07 2.50 20.86
C ILE A 249 20.90 1.54 21.02
N ALA A 250 19.73 2.04 21.44
CA ALA A 250 18.52 1.24 21.63
C ALA A 250 17.68 1.06 20.35
N VAL A 251 17.94 1.87 19.31
CA VAL A 251 17.12 1.94 18.10
C VAL A 251 18.01 1.67 16.87
N PRO A 252 17.73 0.67 16.03
CA PRO A 252 18.47 0.46 14.78
C PRO A 252 18.24 1.58 13.77
N TYR A 253 19.07 1.67 12.73
CA TYR A 253 18.79 2.50 11.55
C TYR A 253 17.61 1.88 10.78
N MET A 254 16.39 2.30 11.14
CA MET A 254 15.16 1.67 10.66
C MET A 254 14.86 1.92 9.17
N ASP A 255 15.44 2.98 8.62
CA ASP A 255 15.31 3.37 7.21
C ASP A 255 16.01 2.38 6.26
N GLU A 256 17.03 1.65 6.72
CA GLU A 256 17.73 0.61 5.95
C GLU A 256 16.78 -0.54 5.53
N PHE A 257 15.77 -0.84 6.35
CA PHE A 257 14.74 -1.84 6.00
C PHE A 257 13.85 -1.40 4.83
N LEU A 258 13.89 -0.12 4.47
CA LEU A 258 13.09 0.50 3.42
C LEU A 258 13.95 0.92 2.22
N ASP A 259 15.17 0.39 2.08
CA ASP A 259 16.03 0.70 0.94
C ASP A 259 15.41 0.40 -0.41
N PHE A 260 14.41 -0.48 -0.49
CA PHE A 260 13.70 -0.69 -1.75
C PHE A 260 12.87 0.53 -2.21
N ALA A 261 12.51 1.46 -1.32
CA ALA A 261 11.58 2.56 -1.58
C ALA A 261 12.22 3.77 -2.31
N TRP A 262 13.02 3.52 -3.34
CA TRP A 262 13.64 4.58 -4.15
C TRP A 262 12.66 5.22 -5.12
N LEU A 263 12.61 6.55 -5.17
CA LEU A 263 11.65 7.31 -6.00
C LEU A 263 11.99 7.41 -7.50
N ASN A 264 12.81 6.51 -8.05
CA ASN A 264 13.07 6.48 -9.50
C ASN A 264 11.86 5.86 -10.24
N LYS A 265 10.93 6.71 -10.69
CA LYS A 265 9.70 6.29 -11.39
C LYS A 265 10.00 5.32 -12.53
N SER A 266 10.96 5.62 -13.39
CA SER A 266 11.35 4.76 -14.52
C SER A 266 11.82 3.36 -14.11
N HIS A 267 12.52 3.23 -12.99
CA HIS A 267 12.93 1.94 -12.44
C HIS A 267 11.73 1.17 -11.86
N ILE A 268 10.90 1.85 -11.06
CA ILE A 268 9.71 1.25 -10.43
C ILE A 268 8.75 0.69 -11.47
N LEU A 269 8.43 1.47 -12.51
CA LEU A 269 7.47 1.06 -13.55
C LEU A 269 7.90 -0.22 -14.28
N LYS A 270 9.20 -0.52 -14.35
CA LYS A 270 9.75 -1.73 -14.98
C LYS A 270 9.83 -2.92 -14.02
N LYS A 271 9.82 -2.67 -12.71
CA LYS A 271 10.03 -3.70 -11.69
C LYS A 271 8.78 -4.58 -11.56
N LYS A 272 9.00 -5.90 -11.62
CA LYS A 272 7.93 -6.92 -11.51
C LYS A 272 7.90 -7.62 -10.15
N ARG A 273 9.00 -7.57 -9.41
CA ARG A 273 9.18 -8.19 -8.09
C ARG A 273 9.95 -7.26 -7.18
N TRP A 274 9.51 -7.19 -5.93
CA TRP A 274 10.12 -6.43 -4.86
C TRP A 274 10.95 -7.34 -3.97
N PRO A 275 12.03 -6.80 -3.34
CA PRO A 275 13.00 -7.60 -2.60
C PRO A 275 12.40 -8.50 -1.53
#